data_AF-A0A968FRE7-F1
#
_entry.id   AF-A0A968FRE7-F1
#
_cell.length_a   1.000
_cell.length_b   1.000
_cell.length_c   1.000
_cell.angle_alpha   90.00
_cell.angle_beta   90.00
_cell.angle_gamma   90.00
#
_symmetry.space_group_name_H-M   'P 1'
#
loop_
_entity.id
_entity.type
_entity.pdbx_description
1 polymer ?
#
loop_
_entity_poly.entity_id
_entity_poly.type
_entity_poly.pdbx_seq_one_letter_code
_entity_poly.pdbx_strand_id
1 'polypeptide(L)'
;MNSDGYSLQAYYEDRKGRQPFSLTIEGPYETSGSKELYCRIHSPELLGRAFNVYGTDNIQVKELALKFIQFCLQDKKVYDEEGNTLTLSPW
;
A
#
# COMPACT_ATOMS: atom_id res chain seq x y z
N MET A 1 20.76 -3.12 -4.49
CA MET A 1 19.90 -1.93 -4.39
C MET A 1 18.67 -2.37 -3.65
N ASN A 2 18.65 -2.20 -2.32
CA ASN A 2 17.55 -2.64 -1.48
C ASN A 2 16.40 -1.64 -1.65
N SER A 3 15.40 -2.00 -2.42
CA SER A 3 14.13 -1.29 -2.43
C SER A 3 13.36 -1.68 -1.16
N ASP A 4 13.67 -1.02 -0.04
CA ASP A 4 12.94 -1.11 1.24
C ASP A 4 11.57 -0.40 1.16
N GLY A 5 10.89 -0.52 0.02
CA GLY A 5 9.58 0.06 -0.19
C GLY A 5 8.86 -0.58 -1.37
N TYR A 6 7.53 -0.55 -1.31
CA TYR A 6 6.65 -1.02 -2.36
C TYR A 6 6.06 0.19 -3.07
N SER A 7 6.21 0.28 -4.39
CA SER A 7 5.63 1.36 -5.19
C SER A 7 4.83 0.80 -6.36
N LEU A 8 3.66 1.38 -6.59
CA LEU A 8 2.75 1.01 -7.66
C LEU A 8 2.08 2.26 -8.22
N GLN A 9 2.08 2.38 -9.55
CA GLN A 9 1.16 3.25 -10.28
C GLN A 9 0.16 2.36 -11.01
N ALA A 10 -1.12 2.63 -10.82
CA ALA A 10 -2.19 1.78 -11.32
C ALA A 10 -3.49 2.56 -11.43
N TYR A 11 -4.53 1.90 -11.90
CA TYR A 11 -5.88 2.43 -11.93
C TYR A 11 -6.78 1.56 -11.07
N TYR A 12 -7.74 2.16 -10.36
CA TYR A 12 -8.85 1.43 -9.78
C TYR A 12 -10.16 1.80 -10.48
N GLU A 13 -11.10 0.87 -10.56
CA GLU A 13 -12.43 1.11 -11.10
C GLU A 13 -13.46 0.98 -9.99
N ASP A 14 -14.25 2.05 -9.81
CA ASP A 14 -15.41 2.09 -8.92
C ASP A 14 -16.66 2.55 -9.69
N ARG A 15 -17.74 2.91 -8.97
CA ARG A 15 -19.01 3.35 -9.59
C ARG A 15 -18.89 4.65 -10.40
N LYS A 16 -17.83 5.42 -10.22
CA LYS A 16 -17.55 6.67 -10.94
C LYS A 16 -16.67 6.43 -12.17
N GLY A 17 -16.24 5.19 -12.41
CA GLY A 17 -15.38 4.80 -13.52
C GLY A 17 -13.94 4.52 -13.08
N ARG A 18 -13.05 4.45 -14.07
CA ARG A 18 -11.63 4.16 -13.86
C ARG A 18 -10.88 5.43 -13.44
N GLN A 19 -10.16 5.36 -12.32
CA GLN A 19 -9.39 6.46 -11.74
C GLN A 19 -7.94 6.04 -11.51
N PRO A 20 -6.94 6.88 -11.85
CA PRO A 20 -5.55 6.59 -11.51
C PRO A 20 -5.35 6.69 -9.99
N PHE A 21 -4.40 5.90 -9.47
CA PHE A 21 -3.90 6.06 -8.13
C PHE A 21 -2.41 5.75 -8.06
N SER A 22 -1.76 6.35 -7.08
CA SER A 22 -0.39 6.02 -6.70
C SER A 22 -0.40 5.32 -5.35
N LEU A 23 0.48 4.35 -5.18
CA LEU A 23 0.71 3.69 -3.90
C LEU A 23 2.21 3.62 -3.65
N THR A 24 2.62 4.10 -2.48
CA THR A 24 3.95 3.89 -1.93
C THR A 24 3.82 3.40 -0.50
N ILE A 25 4.50 2.31 -0.18
CA ILE A 25 4.67 1.79 1.18
C ILE A 25 6.15 1.89 1.50
N GLU A 26 6.51 2.67 2.50
CA GLU A 26 7.89 2.88 2.94
C GLU A 26 8.14 2.20 4.29
N GLY A 27 9.38 1.76 4.53
CA GLY A 27 9.83 1.19 5.79
C GLY A 27 10.16 -0.31 5.68
N PRO A 28 10.11 -1.08 6.78
CA PRO A 28 9.66 -0.68 8.10
C PRO A 28 10.63 0.29 8.78
N TYR A 29 10.08 1.16 9.62
CA TYR A 29 10.83 2.11 10.43
C TYR A 29 10.66 1.76 11.91
N GLU A 30 11.69 2.02 12.71
CA GLU A 30 11.60 1.91 14.16
C GLU A 30 10.94 3.15 14.75
N THR A 31 10.10 2.95 15.77
CA THR A 31 9.56 4.03 16.58
C THR A 31 10.55 4.42 17.68
N SER A 32 10.82 5.71 17.86
CA SER A 32 11.77 6.15 18.88
C SER A 32 11.27 5.82 20.28
N GLY A 33 12.03 5.01 21.01
CA GLY A 33 11.72 4.64 22.39
C GLY A 33 10.77 3.44 22.55
N SER A 34 10.42 2.74 21.47
CA SER A 34 9.64 1.51 21.51
C SER A 34 10.29 0.42 20.62
N LYS A 35 9.93 -0.85 20.82
CA LYS A 35 10.35 -1.96 19.95
C LYS A 35 9.40 -2.18 18.75
N GLU A 36 8.45 -1.29 18.54
CA GLU A 36 7.48 -1.37 17.45
C GLU A 36 8.06 -0.83 16.16
N LEU A 37 7.70 -1.51 15.07
CA LEU A 37 7.99 -1.10 13.69
C LEU A 37 6.74 -0.51 13.06
N TYR A 38 6.92 0.36 12.07
CA TYR A 38 5.82 0.84 11.24
C TYR A 38 6.19 0.96 9.78
N CYS A 39 5.21 0.71 8.91
CA CYS A 39 5.27 1.07 7.51
C CYS A 39 4.41 2.33 7.28
N ARG A 40 4.92 3.25 6.47
CA ARG A 40 4.17 4.45 6.08
C ARG A 40 3.59 4.25 4.69
N ILE A 41 2.29 4.45 4.55
CA ILE A 41 1.54 4.25 3.34
C ILE A 41 1.10 5.60 2.78
N HIS A 42 1.45 5.85 1.52
CA HIS A 42 1.07 7.01 0.75
C HIS A 42 0.21 6.57 -0.43
N SER A 43 -1.08 6.95 -0.40
CA SER A 43 -1.97 6.84 -1.55
C SER A 43 -3.06 7.91 -1.43
N PRO A 44 -2.79 9.17 -1.84
CA PRO A 44 -3.71 10.28 -1.64
C PRO A 44 -5.10 10.04 -2.25
N GLU A 45 -5.15 9.35 -3.39
CA GLU A 45 -6.39 9.08 -4.11
C GLU A 45 -7.27 8.02 -3.42
N LEU A 46 -6.66 7.13 -2.61
CA LEU A 46 -7.37 6.10 -1.85
C LEU A 46 -7.63 6.51 -0.40
N LEU A 47 -6.67 7.18 0.24
CA LEU A 47 -6.64 7.41 1.69
C LEU A 47 -6.85 8.87 2.10
N GLY A 48 -6.71 9.82 1.17
CA GLY A 48 -6.74 11.27 1.42
C GLY A 48 -5.55 11.83 2.22
N ARG A 49 -4.85 10.99 2.98
CA ARG A 49 -3.64 11.30 3.75
C ARG A 49 -2.76 10.07 3.93
N ALA A 50 -1.51 10.28 4.32
CA ALA A 50 -0.63 9.17 4.68
C ALA A 50 -1.15 8.42 5.92
N PHE A 51 -0.90 7.11 5.97
CA PHE A 51 -1.31 6.25 7.07
C PHE A 51 -0.13 5.41 7.55
N ASN A 52 0.04 5.25 8.86
CA ASN A 52 1.06 4.37 9.42
C ASN A 52 0.41 3.06 9.88
N VAL A 53 0.99 1.94 9.48
CA VAL A 53 0.61 0.60 9.95
C VAL A 53 1.73 0.08 10.83
N TYR A 54 1.40 -0.36 12.04
CA TYR A 54 2.36 -0.78 13.06
C TYR A 54 2.39 -2.31 13.18
N GLY A 55 3.54 -2.86 13.55
CA GLY A 55 3.74 -4.29 13.78
C GLY A 55 4.94 -4.58 14.68
N THR A 56 5.11 -5.84 15.07
CA THR A 56 6.14 -6.27 16.02
C THR A 56 7.44 -6.75 15.36
N ASP A 57 7.39 -7.06 14.06
CA ASP A 57 8.55 -7.49 13.29
C ASP A 57 8.44 -7.06 11.82
N ASN A 58 9.57 -7.14 11.10
CA ASN A 58 9.70 -6.64 9.74
C ASN A 58 8.79 -7.35 8.75
N ILE A 59 8.53 -8.65 8.90
CA ILE A 59 7.70 -9.39 7.94
C ILE A 59 6.25 -9.05 8.19
N GLN A 60 5.82 -9.12 9.46
CA GLN A 60 4.45 -8.85 9.85
C GLN A 60 4.00 -7.45 9.45
N VAL A 61 4.80 -6.41 9.71
CA VAL A 61 4.39 -5.03 9.42
C VAL A 61 4.26 -4.75 7.92
N LYS A 62 5.10 -5.38 7.10
CA LYS A 62 5.00 -5.32 5.62
C LYS A 62 3.71 -5.99 5.14
N GLU A 63 3.42 -7.19 5.64
CA GLU A 63 2.18 -7.90 5.30
C GLU A 63 0.94 -7.12 5.74
N LEU A 64 0.95 -6.53 6.94
CA LEU A 64 -0.16 -5.72 7.45
C LEU A 64 -0.37 -4.48 6.57
N ALA A 65 0.70 -3.81 6.14
CA ALA A 65 0.61 -2.65 5.27
C ALA A 65 -0.02 -3.01 3.91
N LEU A 66 0.38 -4.15 3.33
CA LEU A 66 -0.20 -4.61 2.07
C LEU A 66 -1.66 -5.04 2.23
N LYS A 67 -1.99 -5.79 3.29
CA LYS A 67 -3.37 -6.20 3.62
C LYS A 67 -4.30 -5.00 3.83
N PHE A 68 -3.80 -3.94 4.47
CA PHE A 68 -4.56 -2.70 4.65
C PHE A 68 -4.96 -2.10 3.30
N ILE A 69 -4.04 -2.01 2.33
CA ILE A 69 -4.35 -1.54 0.98
C ILE A 69 -5.32 -2.48 0.26
N GLN A 70 -5.10 -3.80 0.34
CA GLN A 70 -6.00 -4.78 -0.26
C GLN A 70 -7.44 -4.62 0.27
N PHE A 71 -7.60 -4.34 1.57
CA PHE A 71 -8.89 -4.04 2.17
C PHE A 71 -9.51 -2.74 1.62
N CYS A 72 -8.73 -1.66 1.47
CA CYS A 72 -9.20 -0.42 0.85
C CYS A 72 -9.68 -0.60 -0.61
N LEU A 73 -9.12 -1.59 -1.31
CA LEU A 73 -9.42 -1.91 -2.70
C LEU A 73 -10.39 -3.09 -2.87
N GLN A 74 -10.90 -3.71 -1.80
CA GLN A 74 -11.63 -4.99 -1.87
C GLN A 74 -12.86 -5.00 -2.80
N ASP A 75 -13.53 -3.85 -2.92
CA ASP A 75 -14.71 -3.68 -3.79
C ASP A 75 -14.37 -3.04 -5.15
N LYS A 76 -13.08 -2.93 -5.49
CA LYS A 76 -12.57 -2.25 -6.68
C LYS A 76 -11.78 -3.22 -7.55
N LYS A 77 -11.85 -3.02 -8.86
CA LYS A 77 -10.94 -3.70 -9.79
C LYS A 77 -9.70 -2.85 -9.98
N VAL A 78 -8.52 -3.47 -9.94
CA VAL A 78 -7.24 -2.79 -10.11
C VAL A 78 -6.66 -3.15 -11.48
N TYR A 79 -6.12 -2.16 -12.17
CA TYR A 79 -5.54 -2.30 -13.50
C TYR A 79 -4.15 -1.67 -13.57
N ASP A 80 -3.27 -2.25 -14.39
CA ASP A 80 -2.01 -1.61 -14.78
C ASP A 80 -2.22 -0.53 -15.86
N GLU A 81 -1.12 0.06 -16.35
CA GLU A 81 -1.13 1.07 -17.41
C GLU A 81 -1.61 0.54 -18.77
N GLU A 82 -1.45 -0.75 -19.01
CA GLU A 82 -1.90 -1.43 -20.23
C GLU A 82 -3.39 -1.83 -20.16
N GLY A 83 -4.00 -1.71 -18.99
CA GLY A 83 -5.39 -2.07 -18.73
C GLY A 83 -5.60 -3.54 -18.37
N ASN A 84 -4.54 -4.29 -18.09
CA ASN A 84 -4.63 -5.65 -17.55
C ASN A 84 -5.03 -5.60 -16.08
N THR A 85 -5.78 -6.62 -15.62
CA THR A 85 -6.12 -6.72 -14.20
C THR A 85 -4.87 -7.02 -13.38
N LEU A 86 -4.65 -6.22 -12.35
CA LEU A 86 -3.50 -6.33 -11.46
C LEU A 86 -3.94 -6.84 -10.10
N THR A 87 -3.21 -7.79 -9.54
CA THR A 87 -3.31 -8.19 -8.13
C THR A 87 -2.09 -7.65 -7.40
N LEU A 88 -2.29 -7.05 -6.23
CA LEU A 88 -1.19 -6.56 -5.41
C LEU A 88 -0.33 -7.74 -4.95
N SER A 89 0.86 -7.85 -5.54
CA SER A 89 1.84 -8.87 -5.17
C SER A 89 2.38 -8.67 -3.76
N PRO A 90 2.73 -9.75 -3.04
CA PRO A 90 3.48 -9.67 -1.79
C PRO A 90 4.75 -8.82 -1.93
N TRP A 91 5.09 -8.09 -0.85
CA TRP A 91 6.31 -7.32 -0.71
C TRP A 91 7.43 -8.17 -0.11
#